data_AF-A0A084II52-F1
#
_entry.id   AF-A0A084II52-F1
#
_cell.length_a   1.000
_cell.length_b   1.000
_cell.length_c   1.000
_cell.angle_alpha   90.00
_cell.angle_beta   90.00
_cell.angle_gamma   90.00
#
_symmetry.space_group_name_H-M   'P 1'
#
loop_
_entity.id
_entity.type
_entity.pdbx_description
1 polymer ?
#
loop_
_entity_poly.entity_id
_entity_poly.type
_entity_poly.pdbx_seq_one_letter_code
_entity_poly.pdbx_strand_id
1 'polypeptide(L)'
;MKWARRCYLIVLLLALALVATGCALHPAQEDRAAARHLVSVYNVSALLAQAAPAVSGSLNRNLPHSVALARRHRVDRLVNRTFAPSALVDDTVRRLAQAARQQGRTRDLVRASSALDQPLVRRMMALERKVGQPGFASAFKQFQNEPAGKQRKRRLRLMDQLVRDRHLAALQTRFNVTLLGAMIRARNLAVGPGARVDETQIQRILSSTRAGLQRKLAQQLPLMLLYVYRDVDTDTLERYVALQHRSATVWVNKALVRSIGRTLEAAGRSIPESFTTEEQ
;
A
#
# COMPACT_ATOMS: atom_id res chain seq x y z
N MET A 1 -16.40 19.17 10.21
CA MET A 1 -15.26 20.10 10.03
C MET A 1 -14.36 19.60 8.90
N LYS A 2 -14.08 20.50 7.95
CA LYS A 2 -13.39 20.28 6.67
C LYS A 2 -11.90 19.97 6.89
N TRP A 3 -11.40 18.83 6.41
CA TRP A 3 -9.96 18.59 6.31
C TRP A 3 -9.49 18.98 4.91
N ALA A 4 -9.06 20.22 4.77
CA ALA A 4 -8.21 20.65 3.66
C ALA A 4 -6.76 20.36 4.06
N ARG A 5 -6.07 19.49 3.33
CA ARG A 5 -4.60 19.41 3.39
C ARG A 5 -4.05 19.82 2.02
N ARG A 6 -3.41 20.98 2.05
CA ARG A 6 -2.76 21.66 0.94
C ARG A 6 -1.60 20.83 0.41
N CYS A 7 -1.43 20.91 -0.91
CA CYS A 7 -0.31 20.40 -1.69
C CYS A 7 0.98 21.16 -1.35
N TYR A 8 2.12 20.48 -1.44
CA TYR A 8 3.40 21.13 -1.69
C TYR A 8 4.11 20.44 -2.87
N LEU A 9 4.35 21.26 -3.90
CA LEU A 9 5.21 21.06 -5.06
C LEU A 9 6.67 21.31 -4.63
N ILE A 10 7.61 20.49 -5.10
CA ILE A 10 9.01 20.90 -5.27
C ILE A 10 9.47 20.41 -6.65
N VAL A 11 10.02 21.34 -7.42
CA VAL A 11 10.54 21.22 -8.80
C VAL A 11 12.09 21.16 -8.76
N LEU A 12 12.64 20.41 -9.72
CA LEU A 12 14.01 20.26 -10.27
C LEU A 12 15.20 21.11 -9.78
N LEU A 13 16.42 20.52 -9.75
CA LEU A 13 17.46 20.65 -10.82
C LEU A 13 18.78 19.84 -10.58
N LEU A 14 19.34 19.32 -11.70
CA LEU A 14 20.76 19.07 -12.12
C LEU A 14 21.75 18.29 -11.20
N ALA A 15 22.78 17.57 -11.67
CA ALA A 15 23.23 17.04 -12.96
C ALA A 15 24.46 16.12 -12.72
N LEU A 16 24.74 15.29 -13.72
CA LEU A 16 25.92 14.45 -14.01
C LEU A 16 27.21 14.68 -13.20
N ALA A 17 27.86 13.59 -12.76
CA ALA A 17 28.99 12.97 -13.48
C ALA A 17 29.64 11.85 -12.64
N LEU A 18 29.78 10.63 -13.19
CA LEU A 18 31.07 9.99 -13.47
C LEU A 18 30.90 8.60 -14.07
N VAL A 19 31.75 8.36 -15.07
CA VAL A 19 31.82 7.23 -15.99
C VAL A 19 32.74 6.15 -15.43
N ALA A 20 32.39 4.90 -15.75
CA ALA A 20 33.23 3.70 -15.84
C ALA A 20 33.97 3.22 -14.58
N THR A 21 33.38 2.21 -13.94
CA THR A 21 34.12 0.98 -13.64
C THR A 21 33.35 -0.19 -14.25
N GLY A 22 33.89 -0.73 -15.34
CA GLY A 22 33.51 -2.03 -15.84
C GLY A 22 33.91 -3.09 -14.82
N CYS A 23 32.94 -3.52 -14.02
CA CYS A 23 32.95 -4.74 -13.23
C CYS A 23 31.50 -5.20 -13.22
N ALA A 24 31.25 -6.48 -13.47
CA ALA A 24 29.92 -7.08 -13.52
C ALA A 24 29.00 -6.45 -12.47
N LEU A 25 28.07 -5.59 -12.93
CA LEU A 25 27.01 -5.02 -12.10
C LEU A 25 26.33 -6.22 -11.45
N HIS A 26 26.57 -6.38 -10.15
CA HIS A 26 26.09 -7.54 -9.44
C HIS A 26 24.58 -7.62 -9.66
N PRO A 27 24.02 -8.80 -10.01
CA PRO A 27 22.57 -8.98 -10.18
C PRO A 27 21.76 -8.47 -8.98
N ALA A 28 22.41 -8.33 -7.81
CA ALA A 28 21.87 -7.80 -6.57
C ALA A 28 21.72 -6.26 -6.50
N GLN A 29 22.33 -5.50 -7.41
CA GLN A 29 22.19 -4.04 -7.47
C GLN A 29 21.06 -3.64 -8.44
N GLU A 30 20.97 -4.32 -9.58
CA GLU A 30 19.93 -4.08 -10.60
C GLU A 30 18.53 -4.39 -10.08
N ASP A 31 18.35 -5.49 -9.37
CA ASP A 31 17.05 -5.90 -8.86
C ASP A 31 16.58 -5.01 -7.71
N ARG A 32 17.49 -4.51 -6.87
CA ARG A 32 17.20 -3.53 -5.83
C ARG A 32 16.82 -2.18 -6.44
N ALA A 33 17.49 -1.76 -7.51
CA ALA A 33 17.12 -0.57 -8.27
C ALA A 33 15.72 -0.71 -8.89
N ALA A 34 15.44 -1.85 -9.54
CA ALA A 34 14.12 -2.15 -10.10
C ALA A 34 13.02 -2.19 -9.01
N ALA A 35 13.29 -2.81 -7.85
CA ALA A 35 12.37 -2.81 -6.72
C ALA A 35 12.10 -1.40 -6.18
N ARG A 36 13.14 -0.55 -6.04
CA ARG A 36 12.97 0.86 -5.64
C ARG A 36 12.13 1.63 -6.65
N HIS A 37 12.39 1.45 -7.94
CA HIS A 37 11.63 2.11 -8.99
C HIS A 37 10.14 1.73 -8.92
N LEU A 38 9.82 0.43 -8.80
CA LEU A 38 8.45 -0.07 -8.61
C LEU A 38 7.77 0.52 -7.37
N VAL A 39 8.46 0.51 -6.22
CA VAL A 39 7.96 1.06 -4.96
C VAL A 39 7.70 2.57 -5.07
N SER A 40 8.55 3.30 -5.78
CA SER A 40 8.41 4.73 -6.04
C SER A 40 7.23 5.02 -6.97
N VAL A 41 7.17 4.38 -8.14
CA VAL A 41 6.16 4.65 -9.15
C VAL A 41 4.76 4.31 -8.65
N TYR A 42 4.60 3.17 -7.95
CA TYR A 42 3.33 2.81 -7.31
C TYR A 42 3.01 3.61 -6.03
N ASN A 43 3.83 4.59 -5.68
CA ASN A 43 3.64 5.47 -4.53
C ASN A 43 3.47 4.72 -3.19
N VAL A 44 4.22 3.62 -3.04
CA VAL A 44 4.18 2.77 -1.84
C VAL A 44 4.68 3.55 -0.62
N SER A 45 5.58 4.52 -0.81
CA SER A 45 6.03 5.43 0.25
C SER A 45 4.85 6.20 0.88
N ALA A 46 3.96 6.79 0.07
CA ALA A 46 2.79 7.48 0.57
C ALA A 46 1.76 6.55 1.22
N LEU A 47 1.64 5.30 0.74
CA LEU A 47 0.83 4.28 1.40
C LEU A 47 1.38 3.95 2.79
N LEU A 48 2.67 3.65 2.90
CA LEU A 48 3.33 3.30 4.15
C LEU A 48 3.36 4.47 5.14
N ALA A 49 3.46 5.70 4.65
CA ALA A 49 3.41 6.91 5.48
C ALA A 49 2.07 7.11 6.21
N GLN A 50 1.00 6.42 5.81
CA GLN A 50 -0.28 6.46 6.50
C GLN A 50 -0.32 5.55 7.75
N ALA A 51 0.62 4.62 7.91
CA ALA A 51 0.59 3.63 8.97
C ALA A 51 0.68 4.24 10.37
N ALA A 52 1.72 5.04 10.64
CA ALA A 52 1.89 5.71 11.94
C ALA A 52 0.69 6.61 12.28
N PRO A 53 0.26 7.58 11.44
CA PRO A 53 -0.89 8.43 11.74
C PRO A 53 -2.19 7.66 11.98
N ALA A 54 -2.40 6.55 11.26
CA ALA A 54 -3.58 5.72 11.47
C ALA A 54 -3.57 5.06 12.86
N VAL A 55 -2.45 4.45 13.23
CA VAL A 55 -2.29 3.78 14.54
C VAL A 55 -2.34 4.79 15.68
N SER A 56 -1.52 5.84 15.61
CA SER A 56 -1.48 6.94 16.59
C SER A 56 -2.83 7.65 16.73
N GLY A 57 -3.48 7.96 15.61
CA GLY A 57 -4.80 8.58 15.63
C GLY A 57 -5.87 7.69 16.26
N SER A 58 -5.78 6.37 16.08
CA SER A 58 -6.66 5.41 16.77
C SER A 58 -6.41 5.40 18.27
N LEU A 59 -5.15 5.39 18.72
CA LEU A 59 -4.80 5.45 20.14
C LEU A 59 -5.35 6.71 20.81
N ASN A 60 -5.12 7.87 20.20
CA ASN A 60 -5.53 9.14 20.77
C ASN A 60 -7.06 9.26 20.92
N ARG A 61 -7.83 8.61 20.05
CA ARG A 61 -9.30 8.61 20.11
C ARG A 61 -9.88 7.53 21.02
N ASN A 62 -9.24 6.36 21.12
CA ASN A 62 -9.85 5.15 21.70
C ASN A 62 -9.27 4.75 23.06
N LEU A 63 -8.26 5.46 23.57
CA LEU A 63 -7.71 5.18 24.91
C LEU A 63 -8.58 5.81 26.01
N PRO A 64 -8.96 5.04 27.05
CA PRO A 64 -9.73 5.54 28.20
C PRO A 64 -9.03 6.73 28.86
N HIS A 65 -9.79 7.76 29.26
CA HIS A 65 -9.24 8.96 29.92
C HIS A 65 -8.39 8.66 31.16
N SER A 66 -8.60 7.51 31.81
CA SER A 66 -7.79 7.02 32.93
C SER A 66 -6.34 6.66 32.59
N VAL A 67 -6.00 6.46 31.30
CA VAL A 67 -4.62 6.21 30.89
C VAL A 67 -3.82 7.51 30.98
N ALA A 68 -2.79 7.51 31.84
CA ALA A 68 -1.89 8.64 32.07
C ALA A 68 -1.28 9.18 30.76
N LEU A 69 -1.22 10.51 30.65
CA LEU A 69 -0.74 11.21 29.46
C LEU A 69 0.69 10.81 29.07
N ALA A 70 1.58 10.66 30.05
CA ALA A 70 2.96 10.20 29.83
C ALA A 70 3.01 8.82 29.14
N ARG A 71 2.15 7.88 29.55
CA ARG A 71 2.06 6.55 28.95
C ARG A 71 1.53 6.62 27.51
N ARG A 72 0.54 7.48 27.25
CA ARG A 72 0.01 7.73 25.89
C ARG A 72 1.13 8.22 24.96
N HIS A 73 1.88 9.24 25.38
CA HIS A 73 2.98 9.78 24.58
C HIS A 73 4.11 8.77 24.35
N ARG A 74 4.41 7.92 25.33
CA ARG A 74 5.42 6.86 25.16
C ARG A 74 5.00 5.86 24.07
N VAL A 75 3.78 5.35 24.13
CA VAL A 75 3.25 4.42 23.11
C VAL A 75 3.18 5.11 21.74
N ASP A 76 2.78 6.39 21.69
CA ASP A 76 2.72 7.14 20.44
C ASP A 76 4.11 7.31 19.79
N ARG A 77 5.14 7.67 20.55
CA ARG A 77 6.52 7.75 20.05
C ARG A 77 7.00 6.41 19.52
N LEU A 78 6.73 5.33 20.25
CA LEU A 78 7.06 3.98 19.83
C LEU A 78 6.39 3.63 18.49
N VAL A 79 5.09 3.88 18.35
CA VAL A 79 4.34 3.66 17.09
C VAL A 79 4.96 4.45 15.94
N ASN A 80 5.27 5.73 16.15
CA ASN A 80 5.88 6.57 15.11
C ASN A 80 7.26 6.07 14.68
N ARG A 81 8.08 5.58 15.62
CA ARG A 81 9.37 4.96 15.32
C ARG A 81 9.23 3.64 14.56
N THR A 82 8.37 2.75 15.04
CA THR A 82 8.13 1.43 14.43
C THR A 82 7.57 1.52 13.01
N PHE A 83 6.73 2.51 12.75
CA PHE A 83 6.16 2.76 11.42
C PHE A 83 6.83 3.92 10.67
N ALA A 84 8.11 4.20 10.95
CA ALA A 84 8.87 5.22 10.24
C ALA A 84 8.88 4.94 8.72
N PRO A 85 8.41 5.87 7.86
CA PRO A 85 8.16 5.57 6.45
C PRO A 85 9.40 5.11 5.67
N SER A 86 10.56 5.72 5.91
CA SER A 86 11.82 5.37 5.24
C SER A 86 12.22 3.92 5.51
N ALA A 87 12.19 3.49 6.77
CA ALA A 87 12.51 2.12 7.17
C ALA A 87 11.55 1.10 6.52
N LEU A 88 10.23 1.39 6.52
CA LEU A 88 9.25 0.51 5.88
C LEU A 88 9.45 0.42 4.36
N VAL A 89 9.80 1.54 3.71
CA VAL A 89 10.10 1.56 2.27
C VAL A 89 11.32 0.69 1.97
N ASP A 90 12.41 0.89 2.71
CA ASP A 90 13.64 0.11 2.52
C ASP A 90 13.42 -1.38 2.76
N ASP A 91 12.67 -1.75 3.80
CA ASP A 91 12.30 -3.15 4.08
C ASP A 91 11.48 -3.75 2.94
N THR A 92 10.53 -3.00 2.40
CA THR A 92 9.70 -3.45 1.29
C THR A 92 10.53 -3.69 0.03
N VAL A 93 11.45 -2.76 -0.28
CA VAL A 93 12.40 -2.88 -1.39
C VAL A 93 13.28 -4.12 -1.21
N ARG A 94 13.88 -4.32 -0.03
CA ARG A 94 14.74 -5.48 0.26
C ARG A 94 13.97 -6.79 0.09
N ARG A 95 12.76 -6.88 0.64
CA ARG A 95 11.90 -8.08 0.56
C ARG A 95 11.46 -8.39 -0.87
N LEU A 96 11.17 -7.37 -1.68
CA LEU A 96 10.78 -7.56 -3.07
C LEU A 96 11.95 -8.08 -3.91
N ALA A 97 13.13 -7.46 -3.79
CA ALA A 97 14.34 -7.92 -4.47
C ALA A 97 14.71 -9.36 -4.04
N GLN A 98 14.70 -9.63 -2.74
CA GLN A 98 14.95 -10.97 -2.20
C GLN A 98 13.96 -12.02 -2.75
N ALA A 99 12.66 -11.69 -2.82
CA ALA A 99 11.65 -12.58 -3.38
C ALA A 99 11.90 -12.88 -4.87
N ALA A 100 12.42 -11.91 -5.64
CA ALA A 100 12.81 -12.11 -7.03
C ALA A 100 13.97 -13.09 -7.15
N ARG A 101 15.03 -12.90 -6.35
CA ARG A 101 16.21 -13.79 -6.34
C ARG A 101 15.84 -15.22 -5.95
N GLN A 102 15.11 -15.38 -4.85
CA GLN A 102 14.72 -16.69 -4.32
C GLN A 102 13.85 -17.51 -5.28
N GLN A 103 13.17 -16.86 -6.23
CA GLN A 103 12.30 -17.52 -7.20
C GLN A 103 12.90 -17.56 -8.61
N GLY A 104 14.12 -17.06 -8.83
CA GLY A 104 14.71 -16.93 -10.16
C GLY A 104 13.99 -15.92 -11.08
N ARG A 105 13.30 -14.93 -10.50
CA ARG A 105 12.41 -13.97 -11.20
C ARG A 105 13.00 -12.56 -11.31
N THR A 106 14.31 -12.41 -11.12
CA THR A 106 15.00 -11.10 -11.22
C THR A 106 14.76 -10.41 -12.56
N ARG A 107 14.79 -11.17 -13.67
CA ARG A 107 14.49 -10.63 -15.01
C ARG A 107 13.07 -10.08 -15.13
N ASP A 108 12.10 -10.74 -14.49
CA ASP A 108 10.70 -10.28 -14.49
C ASP A 108 10.52 -9.00 -13.68
N LEU A 109 11.25 -8.87 -12.57
CA LEU A 109 11.27 -7.64 -11.77
C LEU A 109 11.79 -6.44 -12.58
N VAL A 110 12.91 -6.61 -13.28
CA VAL A 110 13.52 -5.56 -14.12
C VAL A 110 12.62 -5.21 -15.30
N ARG A 111 12.06 -6.21 -16.00
CA ARG A 111 11.13 -6.00 -17.11
C ARG A 111 9.86 -5.26 -16.69
N ALA A 112 9.25 -5.68 -15.59
CA ALA A 112 8.04 -5.02 -15.07
C ALA A 112 8.34 -3.59 -14.63
N SER A 113 9.48 -3.35 -13.97
CA SER A 113 9.95 -2.01 -13.61
C SER A 113 10.06 -1.10 -14.83
N SER A 114 10.73 -1.58 -15.89
CA SER A 114 10.90 -0.81 -17.13
C SER A 114 9.58 -0.57 -17.87
N ALA A 115 8.64 -1.51 -17.78
CA ALA A 115 7.32 -1.36 -18.40
C ALA A 115 6.49 -0.22 -17.78
N LEU A 116 6.79 0.21 -16.54
CA LEU A 116 6.12 1.34 -15.90
C LEU A 116 6.48 2.70 -16.53
N ASP A 117 7.58 2.75 -17.29
CA ASP A 117 8.00 3.98 -17.98
C ASP A 117 7.27 4.21 -19.29
N GLN A 118 6.48 3.24 -19.76
CA GLN A 118 5.69 3.39 -20.96
C GLN A 118 4.69 4.55 -20.81
N PRO A 119 4.55 5.44 -21.80
CA PRO A 119 3.67 6.61 -21.73
C PRO A 119 2.23 6.27 -21.34
N LEU A 120 1.71 5.16 -21.85
CA LEU A 120 0.37 4.68 -21.51
C LEU A 120 0.25 4.37 -20.01
N VAL A 121 1.20 3.63 -19.43
CA VAL A 121 1.17 3.29 -18.00
C VAL A 121 1.25 4.55 -17.13
N ARG A 122 2.15 5.49 -17.47
CA ARG A 122 2.27 6.77 -16.76
C ARG A 122 0.98 7.59 -16.83
N ARG A 123 0.33 7.67 -18.00
CA ARG A 123 -0.96 8.34 -18.17
C ARG A 123 -2.04 7.72 -17.27
N MET A 124 -2.15 6.39 -17.27
CA MET A 124 -3.17 5.69 -16.47
C MET A 124 -2.92 5.86 -14.97
N MET A 125 -1.67 5.77 -14.53
CA MET A 125 -1.31 6.04 -13.12
C MET A 125 -1.57 7.48 -12.70
N ALA A 126 -1.40 8.46 -13.58
CA ALA A 126 -1.77 9.85 -13.29
C ALA A 126 -3.28 10.01 -13.04
N LEU A 127 -4.13 9.25 -13.75
CA LEU A 127 -5.57 9.23 -13.47
C LEU A 127 -5.87 8.63 -12.10
N GLU A 128 -5.17 7.56 -11.70
CA GLU A 128 -5.34 6.94 -10.39
C GLU A 128 -5.00 7.87 -9.22
N ARG A 129 -4.07 8.82 -9.41
CA ARG A 129 -3.73 9.83 -8.39
C ARG A 129 -4.88 10.79 -8.07
N LYS A 130 -5.94 10.82 -8.89
CA LYS A 130 -7.16 11.60 -8.59
C LYS A 130 -8.00 10.95 -7.49
N VAL A 131 -7.78 9.67 -7.19
CA VAL A 131 -8.44 8.98 -6.07
C VAL A 131 -8.01 9.66 -4.76
N GLY A 132 -9.00 10.13 -3.99
CA GLY A 132 -8.77 10.84 -2.72
C GLY A 132 -8.68 12.37 -2.84
N GLN A 133 -8.77 12.94 -4.04
CA GLN A 133 -8.93 14.38 -4.20
C GLN A 133 -10.31 14.86 -3.68
N PRO A 134 -10.42 16.12 -3.23
CA PRO A 134 -11.70 16.70 -2.85
C PRO A 134 -12.76 16.52 -3.94
N GLY A 135 -13.98 16.13 -3.56
CA GLY A 135 -15.09 15.90 -4.49
C GLY A 135 -15.09 14.54 -5.21
N PHE A 136 -14.01 13.74 -5.12
CA PHE A 136 -13.98 12.41 -5.74
C PHE A 136 -15.09 11.50 -5.20
N ALA A 137 -15.29 11.46 -3.88
CA ALA A 137 -16.26 10.56 -3.25
C ALA A 137 -17.71 10.90 -3.64
N SER A 138 -18.06 12.19 -3.72
CA SER A 138 -19.40 12.63 -4.12
C SER A 138 -19.66 12.33 -5.60
N ALA A 139 -18.68 12.61 -6.47
CA ALA A 139 -18.80 12.35 -7.90
C ALA A 139 -18.80 10.84 -8.22
N PHE A 140 -18.02 10.05 -7.48
CA PHE A 140 -18.06 8.59 -7.58
C PHE A 140 -19.42 8.02 -7.16
N LYS A 141 -20.02 8.55 -6.07
CA LYS A 141 -21.37 8.14 -5.63
C LYS A 141 -22.42 8.45 -6.69
N GLN A 142 -22.35 9.60 -7.35
CA GLN A 142 -23.23 9.94 -8.46
C GLN A 142 -23.07 8.96 -9.63
N PHE A 143 -21.82 8.68 -10.02
CA PHE A 143 -21.51 7.71 -11.08
C PHE A 143 -22.03 6.29 -10.77
N GLN A 144 -22.03 5.86 -9.52
CA GLN A 144 -22.56 4.55 -9.14
C GLN A 144 -24.06 4.40 -9.45
N ASN A 145 -24.83 5.49 -9.37
CA ASN A 145 -26.28 5.49 -9.59
C ASN A 145 -26.68 5.52 -11.07
N GLU A 146 -25.74 5.74 -11.99
CA GLU A 146 -26.01 5.72 -13.42
C GLU A 146 -26.38 4.29 -13.88
N PRO A 147 -27.36 4.11 -14.79
CA PRO A 147 -27.72 2.80 -15.32
C PRO A 147 -26.58 2.17 -16.12
N ALA A 148 -26.43 0.84 -16.05
CA ALA A 148 -25.34 0.12 -16.72
C ALA A 148 -25.74 -0.44 -18.10
N GLY A 149 -25.46 0.33 -19.15
CA GLY A 149 -25.56 -0.15 -20.54
C GLY A 149 -24.52 -1.23 -20.90
N LYS A 150 -24.66 -1.84 -22.10
CA LYS A 150 -23.78 -2.92 -22.58
C LYS A 150 -22.29 -2.53 -22.57
N GLN A 151 -21.95 -1.32 -23.01
CA GLN A 151 -20.57 -0.82 -23.04
C GLN A 151 -19.97 -0.70 -21.63
N ARG A 152 -20.74 -0.20 -20.65
CA ARG A 152 -20.30 -0.10 -19.25
C ARG A 152 -20.01 -1.49 -18.68
N LYS A 153 -20.84 -2.49 -18.97
CA LYS A 153 -20.62 -3.89 -18.55
C LYS A 153 -19.35 -4.50 -19.17
N ARG A 154 -19.03 -4.19 -20.44
CA ARG A 154 -17.76 -4.63 -21.06
C ARG A 154 -16.56 -4.00 -20.35
N ARG A 155 -16.58 -2.68 -20.15
CA ARG A 155 -15.50 -1.97 -19.45
C ARG A 155 -15.34 -2.42 -18.00
N LEU A 156 -16.43 -2.77 -17.31
CA LEU A 156 -16.36 -3.31 -15.96
C LEU A 156 -15.60 -4.65 -15.90
N ARG A 157 -15.79 -5.55 -16.89
CA ARG A 157 -15.02 -6.81 -16.97
C ARG A 157 -13.52 -6.58 -17.14
N LEU A 158 -13.12 -5.55 -17.89
CA LEU A 158 -11.72 -5.11 -17.99
C LEU A 158 -11.19 -4.65 -16.64
N MET A 159 -12.02 -3.92 -15.87
CA MET A 159 -11.64 -3.46 -14.53
C MET A 159 -11.53 -4.61 -13.53
N ASP A 160 -12.42 -5.59 -13.60
CA ASP A 160 -12.34 -6.79 -12.78
C ASP A 160 -11.02 -7.53 -13.01
N GLN A 161 -10.61 -7.68 -14.27
CA GLN A 161 -9.32 -8.29 -14.63
C GLN A 161 -8.15 -7.47 -14.08
N LEU A 162 -8.17 -6.15 -14.28
CA LEU A 162 -7.13 -5.27 -13.79
C LEU A 162 -6.98 -5.32 -12.26
N VAL A 163 -8.09 -5.35 -11.52
CA VAL A 163 -8.09 -5.48 -10.04
C VAL A 163 -7.46 -6.80 -9.61
N ARG A 164 -7.74 -7.91 -10.32
CA ARG A 164 -7.14 -9.22 -10.04
C ARG A 164 -5.63 -9.21 -10.32
N ASP A 165 -5.23 -8.76 -11.51
CA ASP A 165 -3.83 -8.75 -11.96
C ASP A 165 -2.93 -7.84 -11.10
N ARG A 166 -3.51 -6.76 -10.57
CA ARG A 166 -2.82 -5.84 -9.64
C ARG A 166 -2.98 -6.21 -8.17
N HIS A 167 -3.75 -7.24 -7.85
CA HIS A 167 -4.00 -7.69 -6.48
C HIS A 167 -4.47 -6.58 -5.53
N LEU A 168 -5.24 -5.59 -6.03
CA LEU A 168 -5.59 -4.37 -5.28
C LEU A 168 -6.44 -4.68 -4.04
N ALA A 169 -7.41 -5.60 -4.15
CA ALA A 169 -8.23 -6.02 -3.02
C ALA A 169 -7.37 -6.66 -1.92
N ALA A 170 -6.39 -7.48 -2.30
CA ALA A 170 -5.48 -8.13 -1.35
C ALA A 170 -4.54 -7.12 -0.69
N LEU A 171 -4.02 -6.14 -1.44
CA LEU A 171 -3.21 -5.05 -0.91
C LEU A 171 -3.96 -4.27 0.16
N GLN A 172 -5.13 -3.74 -0.20
CA GLN A 172 -5.92 -2.91 0.69
C GLN A 172 -6.41 -3.70 1.90
N THR A 173 -6.83 -4.96 1.72
CA THR A 173 -7.22 -5.82 2.84
C THR A 173 -6.05 -6.03 3.79
N ARG A 174 -4.88 -6.41 3.27
CA ARG A 174 -3.71 -6.69 4.10
C ARG A 174 -3.23 -5.45 4.85
N PHE A 175 -3.18 -4.30 4.17
CA PHE A 175 -2.85 -3.02 4.79
C PHE A 175 -3.76 -2.72 5.99
N ASN A 176 -5.09 -2.72 5.78
CA ASN A 176 -6.05 -2.38 6.83
C ASN A 176 -6.04 -3.39 8.00
N VAL A 177 -6.01 -4.69 7.71
CA VAL A 177 -5.98 -5.74 8.74
C VAL A 177 -4.70 -5.65 9.56
N THR A 178 -3.56 -5.38 8.93
CA THR A 178 -2.29 -5.24 9.65
C THR A 178 -2.30 -3.99 10.54
N LEU A 179 -2.81 -2.85 10.06
CA LEU A 179 -2.93 -1.65 10.89
C LEU A 179 -3.89 -1.85 12.05
N LEU A 180 -5.02 -2.55 11.85
CA LEU A 180 -5.94 -2.90 12.93
C LEU A 180 -5.22 -3.73 14.02
N GLY A 181 -4.42 -4.72 13.62
CA GLY A 181 -3.63 -5.51 14.56
C GLY A 181 -2.62 -4.66 15.33
N ALA A 182 -1.94 -3.74 14.65
CA ALA A 182 -1.01 -2.80 15.28
C ALA A 182 -1.71 -1.86 16.27
N MET A 183 -2.90 -1.35 15.92
CA MET A 183 -3.73 -0.53 16.82
C MET A 183 -4.10 -1.28 18.10
N ILE A 184 -4.52 -2.54 18.00
CA ILE A 184 -4.90 -3.33 19.18
C ILE A 184 -3.67 -3.60 20.05
N ARG A 185 -2.53 -3.96 19.47
CA ARG A 185 -1.28 -4.20 20.22
C ARG A 185 -0.78 -2.93 20.90
N ALA A 186 -0.78 -1.80 20.21
CA ALA A 186 -0.40 -0.53 20.81
C ALA A 186 -1.38 -0.11 21.93
N ARG A 187 -2.68 -0.37 21.78
CA ARG A 187 -3.67 -0.17 22.86
C ARG A 187 -3.36 -1.04 24.07
N ASN A 188 -3.03 -2.32 23.89
CA ASN A 188 -2.68 -3.23 24.98
C ASN A 188 -1.50 -2.74 25.82
N LEU A 189 -0.53 -2.05 25.19
CA LEU A 189 0.61 -1.45 25.90
C LEU A 189 0.20 -0.24 26.75
N ALA A 190 -0.86 0.47 26.36
CA ALA A 190 -1.33 1.64 27.07
C ALA A 190 -2.25 1.31 28.25
N VAL A 191 -2.95 0.16 28.22
CA VAL A 191 -3.95 -0.22 29.23
C VAL A 191 -3.42 -1.25 30.25
N GLY A 192 -4.08 -1.32 31.41
CA GLY A 192 -3.78 -2.32 32.45
C GLY A 192 -4.14 -3.75 32.03
N PRO A 193 -3.61 -4.79 32.72
CA PRO A 193 -3.73 -6.19 32.30
C PRO A 193 -5.17 -6.66 32.05
N GLY A 194 -6.12 -6.28 32.91
CA GLY A 194 -7.53 -6.69 32.80
C GLY A 194 -8.28 -6.11 31.59
N ALA A 195 -7.72 -5.13 30.88
CA ALA A 195 -8.32 -4.52 29.68
C ALA A 195 -7.58 -4.89 28.37
N ARG A 196 -6.56 -5.77 28.47
CA ARG A 196 -5.78 -6.24 27.32
C ARG A 196 -6.54 -7.33 26.58
N VAL A 197 -6.36 -7.34 25.26
CA VAL A 197 -6.85 -8.39 24.37
C VAL A 197 -5.71 -9.35 24.10
N ASP A 198 -5.86 -10.64 24.35
CA ASP A 198 -4.80 -11.60 24.06
C ASP A 198 -4.57 -11.79 22.54
N GLU A 199 -3.42 -12.37 22.18
CA GLU A 199 -3.03 -12.54 20.78
C GLU A 199 -3.99 -13.47 20.00
N THR A 200 -4.59 -14.48 20.65
CA THR A 200 -5.55 -15.38 19.99
C THR A 200 -6.84 -14.63 19.63
N GLN A 201 -7.32 -13.76 20.51
CA GLN A 201 -8.48 -12.91 20.25
C GLN A 201 -8.16 -11.86 19.19
N ILE A 202 -6.95 -11.28 19.19
CA ILE A 202 -6.48 -10.41 18.09
C ILE A 202 -6.59 -11.17 16.76
N GLN A 203 -6.02 -12.37 16.65
CA GLN A 203 -6.05 -13.14 15.40
C GLN A 203 -7.47 -13.50 14.93
N ARG A 204 -8.39 -13.78 15.85
CA ARG A 204 -9.82 -13.98 15.53
C ARG A 204 -10.44 -12.72 14.92
N ILE A 205 -10.25 -11.55 15.55
CA ILE A 205 -10.75 -10.26 15.05
C ILE A 205 -10.17 -9.97 13.66
N LEU A 206 -8.86 -10.15 13.48
CA LEU A 206 -8.18 -9.89 12.22
C LEU A 206 -8.66 -10.82 11.10
N SER A 207 -8.90 -12.10 11.39
CA SER A 207 -9.37 -13.09 10.41
C SER A 207 -10.80 -12.81 9.95
N SER A 208 -11.70 -12.49 10.88
CA SER A 208 -13.08 -12.08 10.56
C SER A 208 -13.10 -10.80 9.69
N THR A 209 -12.31 -9.80 10.09
CA THR A 209 -12.19 -8.53 9.35
C THR A 209 -11.66 -8.75 7.93
N ARG A 210 -10.66 -9.62 7.77
CA ARG A 210 -10.05 -9.94 6.47
C ARG A 210 -11.09 -10.48 5.48
N ALA A 211 -11.91 -11.44 5.88
CA ALA A 211 -12.90 -12.07 5.00
C ALA A 211 -14.01 -11.08 4.58
N GLY A 212 -14.48 -10.24 5.50
CA GLY A 212 -15.47 -9.19 5.21
C GLY A 212 -14.93 -8.14 4.25
N LEU A 213 -13.72 -7.64 4.53
CA LEU A 213 -13.12 -6.54 3.76
C LEU A 213 -12.73 -6.98 2.34
N GLN A 214 -12.18 -8.19 2.17
CA GLN A 214 -11.78 -8.68 0.86
C GLN A 214 -12.96 -8.78 -0.11
N ARG A 215 -14.11 -9.30 0.35
CA ARG A 215 -15.33 -9.39 -0.48
C ARG A 215 -15.84 -8.02 -0.90
N LYS A 216 -15.93 -7.09 0.05
CA LYS A 216 -16.38 -5.71 -0.21
C LYS A 216 -15.48 -5.00 -1.22
N LEU A 217 -14.16 -5.11 -1.06
CA LEU A 217 -13.20 -4.50 -1.97
C LEU A 217 -13.21 -5.13 -3.36
N ALA A 218 -13.38 -6.44 -3.47
CA ALA A 218 -13.47 -7.12 -4.75
C ALA A 218 -14.65 -6.61 -5.61
N GLN A 219 -15.74 -6.17 -4.97
CA GLN A 219 -16.89 -5.57 -5.66
C GLN A 219 -16.72 -4.07 -5.91
N GLN A 220 -16.13 -3.34 -4.97
CA GLN A 220 -16.05 -1.87 -5.05
C GLN A 220 -14.91 -1.37 -5.95
N LEU A 221 -13.76 -2.04 -5.94
CA LEU A 221 -12.58 -1.58 -6.67
C LEU A 221 -12.77 -1.54 -8.20
N PRO A 222 -13.43 -2.52 -8.85
CA PRO A 222 -13.68 -2.45 -10.29
C PRO A 222 -14.53 -1.25 -10.69
N LEU A 223 -15.57 -0.93 -9.91
CA LEU A 223 -16.40 0.26 -10.14
C LEU A 223 -15.61 1.55 -9.95
N MET A 224 -14.74 1.59 -8.93
CA MET A 224 -13.87 2.74 -8.69
C MET A 224 -12.88 2.97 -9.83
N LEU A 225 -12.24 1.90 -10.32
CA LEU A 225 -11.35 2.01 -11.49
C LEU A 225 -12.12 2.40 -12.76
N LEU A 226 -13.34 1.88 -12.94
CA LEU A 226 -14.18 2.27 -14.06
C LEU A 226 -14.47 3.78 -14.04
N TYR A 227 -14.73 4.33 -12.86
CA TYR A 227 -14.92 5.78 -12.68
C TYR A 227 -13.64 6.57 -12.92
N VAL A 228 -12.50 6.09 -12.44
CA VAL A 228 -11.18 6.72 -12.66
C VAL A 228 -10.85 6.80 -14.15
N TYR A 229 -11.17 5.74 -14.90
CA TYR A 229 -10.90 5.64 -16.33
C TYR A 229 -12.06 6.04 -17.22
N ARG A 230 -13.10 6.69 -16.69
CA ARG A 230 -14.34 6.99 -17.44
C ARG A 230 -14.06 7.75 -18.75
N ASP A 231 -13.10 8.67 -18.73
CA ASP A 231 -12.69 9.53 -19.85
C ASP A 231 -11.64 8.89 -20.78
N VAL A 232 -11.30 7.61 -20.56
CA VAL A 232 -10.39 6.84 -21.42
C VAL A 232 -11.21 6.03 -22.42
N ASP A 233 -10.84 6.08 -23.69
CA ASP A 233 -11.45 5.28 -24.74
C ASP A 233 -11.22 3.77 -24.51
N THR A 234 -12.08 2.93 -25.08
CA THR A 234 -12.06 1.50 -24.77
C THR A 234 -10.80 0.80 -25.28
N ASP A 235 -10.28 1.20 -26.44
CA ASP A 235 -9.12 0.56 -27.05
C ASP A 235 -7.84 0.86 -26.26
N THR A 236 -7.69 2.10 -25.79
CA THR A 236 -6.62 2.50 -24.86
C THR A 236 -6.71 1.74 -23.54
N LEU A 237 -7.93 1.54 -23.02
CA LEU A 237 -8.16 0.78 -21.80
C LEU A 237 -7.75 -0.70 -21.97
N GLU A 238 -8.11 -1.32 -23.09
CA GLU A 238 -7.76 -2.71 -23.39
C GLU A 238 -6.25 -2.90 -23.55
N ARG A 239 -5.58 -1.98 -24.25
CA ARG A 239 -4.11 -1.96 -24.33
C ARG A 239 -3.47 -1.86 -22.95
N TYR A 240 -4.00 -1.01 -22.07
CA TYR A 240 -3.49 -0.88 -20.71
C TYR A 240 -3.69 -2.17 -19.88
N VAL A 241 -4.88 -2.78 -19.94
CA VAL A 241 -5.15 -4.06 -19.26
C VAL A 241 -4.23 -5.16 -19.78
N ALA A 242 -4.01 -5.25 -21.09
CA ALA A 242 -3.09 -6.22 -21.68
C ALA A 242 -1.64 -6.06 -21.17
N LEU A 243 -1.17 -4.81 -20.97
CA LEU A 243 0.16 -4.56 -20.36
C LEU A 243 0.23 -5.05 -18.91
N GLN A 244 -0.84 -4.87 -18.15
CA GLN A 244 -0.92 -5.26 -16.74
C GLN A 244 -1.09 -6.77 -16.57
N HIS A 245 -1.70 -7.44 -17.55
CA HIS A 245 -1.92 -8.88 -17.56
C HIS A 245 -0.65 -9.71 -17.87
N ARG A 246 0.42 -9.07 -18.34
CA ARG A 246 1.69 -9.77 -18.63
C ARG A 246 2.18 -10.52 -17.39
N SER A 247 2.64 -11.75 -17.58
CA SER A 247 3.03 -12.66 -16.48
C SER A 247 4.07 -12.06 -15.52
N ALA A 248 5.04 -11.30 -16.03
CA ALA A 248 6.02 -10.58 -15.23
C ALA A 248 5.36 -9.51 -14.34
N THR A 249 4.45 -8.72 -14.89
CA THR A 249 3.71 -7.67 -14.17
C THR A 249 2.81 -8.25 -13.09
N VAL A 250 2.04 -9.29 -13.41
CA VAL A 250 1.17 -9.99 -12.45
C VAL A 250 1.98 -10.56 -11.29
N TRP A 251 3.11 -11.21 -11.58
CA TRP A 251 4.00 -11.73 -10.55
C TRP A 251 4.56 -10.62 -9.66
N VAL A 252 5.06 -9.52 -10.25
CA VAL A 252 5.59 -8.37 -9.49
C VAL A 252 4.52 -7.76 -8.59
N ASN A 253 3.30 -7.56 -9.10
CA ASN A 253 2.20 -7.02 -8.30
C ASN A 253 1.91 -7.93 -7.08
N LYS A 254 1.82 -9.24 -7.29
CA LYS A 254 1.64 -10.22 -6.21
C LYS A 254 2.79 -10.17 -5.19
N ALA A 255 4.04 -10.12 -5.67
CA ALA A 255 5.23 -10.09 -4.83
C ALA A 255 5.35 -8.78 -4.04
N LEU A 256 5.01 -7.64 -4.63
CA LEU A 256 4.99 -6.34 -3.99
C LEU A 256 3.93 -6.29 -2.87
N VAL A 257 2.70 -6.74 -3.14
CA VAL A 257 1.64 -6.82 -2.12
C VAL A 257 2.07 -7.69 -0.94
N ARG A 258 2.72 -8.83 -1.22
CA ARG A 258 3.26 -9.70 -0.18
C ARG A 258 4.37 -9.01 0.62
N SER A 259 5.25 -8.26 -0.04
CA SER A 259 6.39 -7.57 0.59
C SER A 259 5.90 -6.45 1.51
N ILE A 260 5.03 -5.55 1.03
CA ILE A 260 4.39 -4.50 1.83
C ILE A 260 3.72 -5.10 3.07
N GLY A 261 2.93 -6.15 2.85
CA GLY A 261 2.20 -6.79 3.93
C GLY A 261 3.10 -7.43 4.98
N ARG A 262 4.20 -8.09 4.57
CA ARG A 262 5.20 -8.65 5.50
C ARG A 262 5.94 -7.56 6.27
N THR A 263 6.28 -6.46 5.61
CA THR A 263 6.93 -5.30 6.24
C THR A 263 6.04 -4.72 7.35
N LEU A 264 4.78 -4.41 7.03
CA LEU A 264 3.85 -3.83 8.00
C LEU A 264 3.54 -4.81 9.14
N GLU A 265 3.46 -6.11 8.85
CA GLU A 265 3.19 -7.14 9.85
C GLU A 265 4.36 -7.30 10.82
N ALA A 266 5.60 -7.30 10.31
CA ALA A 266 6.79 -7.28 11.14
C ALA A 266 6.84 -6.04 12.03
N ALA A 267 6.61 -4.85 11.46
CA ALA A 267 6.52 -3.61 12.22
C ALA A 267 5.44 -3.69 13.31
N GLY A 268 4.21 -4.09 12.97
CA GLY A 268 3.11 -4.20 13.92
C GLY A 268 3.32 -5.23 15.03
N ARG A 269 4.09 -6.30 14.78
CA ARG A 269 4.46 -7.30 15.80
C ARG A 269 5.61 -6.86 16.69
N SER A 270 6.51 -5.99 16.21
CA SER A 270 7.65 -5.48 17.00
C SER A 270 7.26 -4.45 18.07
N ILE A 271 6.02 -3.94 18.06
CA ILE A 271 5.58 -2.90 19.00
C ILE A 271 5.70 -3.39 20.46
N PRO A 272 5.16 -4.56 20.86
CA PRO A 272 5.28 -5.02 22.24
C PRO A 272 6.73 -5.30 22.64
N GLU A 273 7.52 -5.91 21.75
CA GLU A 273 8.93 -6.24 21.98
C GLU A 273 9.76 -4.97 22.28
N SER A 274 9.60 -3.95 21.43
CA SER A 274 10.32 -2.67 21.56
C SER A 274 9.92 -1.87 22.81
N PHE A 275 8.73 -2.12 23.36
CA PHE A 275 8.28 -1.45 24.58
C PHE A 275 8.96 -2.03 25.82
N THR A 276 9.15 -3.35 25.88
CA THR A 276 9.83 -4.04 26.99
C THR A 276 11.31 -3.68 27.06
N THR A 277 11.99 -3.55 25.91
CA THR A 277 13.41 -3.14 25.86
C THR A 277 13.65 -1.72 26.38
N GLU A 278 12.65 -0.83 26.33
CA GLU A 278 12.75 0.51 26.92
C GLU A 278 12.51 0.55 28.43
N GLU A 279 12.12 -0.57 29.06
CA GLU A 279 11.93 -0.68 30.52
C GLU A 279 13.15 -1.28 31.25
N GLN A 280 14.15 -1.73 30.51
CA GLN A 280 15.44 -2.21 31.00
C GLN A 280 16.52 -1.14 30.80
#